data_AF-A0A3M5UPD3-F1
#
_entry.id   AF-A0A3M5UPD3-F1
#
_cell.length_a   1.000
_cell.length_b   1.000
_cell.length_c   1.000
_cell.angle_alpha   90.00
_cell.angle_beta   90.00
_cell.angle_gamma   90.00
#
_symmetry.space_group_name_H-M   'P 1'
#
loop_
_entity.id
_entity.type
_entity.pdbx_description
1 polymer ?
#
loop_
_entity_poly.entity_id
_entity_poly.type
_entity_poly.pdbx_seq_one_letter_code
_entity_poly.pdbx_strand_id
1 'polypeptide(L)'
;MYLQELLGLPQPRYLHVPLITQPDGHKLGKSYRSPPLTADQATPLLLRALRALGQPVDAHMADGTAQEVLTWGIRHWNASLIPRQRTIEEARIA
;
A
#
# COMPACT_ATOMS: atom_id res chain seq x y z
N MET A 1 -17.05 -16.55 -1.92
CA MET A 1 -18.44 -16.10 -1.72
C MET A 1 -19.37 -17.27 -1.41
N TYR A 2 -19.35 -18.32 -2.22
CA TYR A 2 -20.17 -19.54 -2.05
C TYR A 2 -20.20 -20.12 -0.61
N LEU A 3 -19.07 -20.22 0.09
CA LEU A 3 -19.06 -20.71 1.47
C LEU A 3 -19.86 -19.82 2.45
N GLN A 4 -19.83 -18.50 2.27
CA GLN A 4 -20.59 -17.58 3.13
C GLN A 4 -22.10 -17.70 2.86
N GLU A 5 -22.47 -17.92 1.59
CA GLU A 5 -23.86 -18.17 1.18
C GLU A 5 -24.40 -19.46 1.82
N LEU A 6 -23.63 -20.56 1.74
CA LEU A 6 -24.01 -21.84 2.35
C LEU A 6 -24.16 -21.75 3.88
N LEU A 7 -23.44 -20.83 4.52
CA LEU A 7 -23.48 -20.62 5.97
C LEU A 7 -24.47 -19.52 6.39
N GLY A 8 -25.18 -18.88 5.47
CA GLY A 8 -26.11 -17.78 5.77
C GLY A 8 -25.43 -16.54 6.36
N LEU A 9 -24.15 -16.32 6.07
CA LEU A 9 -23.36 -15.21 6.62
C LEU A 9 -23.49 -13.95 5.74
N PRO A 10 -23.46 -12.75 6.34
CA PRO A 10 -23.38 -11.51 5.56
C PRO A 10 -22.10 -11.47 4.72
N GLN A 11 -22.21 -11.02 3.48
CA GLN A 11 -21.08 -10.91 2.56
C GLN A 11 -20.35 -9.57 2.75
N PRO A 12 -19.08 -9.57 3.16
CA PRO A 12 -18.32 -8.34 3.30
C PRO A 12 -17.89 -7.82 1.92
N ARG A 13 -17.57 -6.53 1.86
CA ARG A 13 -16.96 -5.91 0.69
C ARG A 13 -15.46 -6.19 0.70
N TYR A 14 -14.95 -6.78 -0.38
CA TYR A 14 -13.53 -7.05 -0.56
C TYR A 14 -12.84 -5.96 -1.38
N LEU A 15 -11.65 -5.56 -0.93
CA LEU A 15 -10.74 -4.68 -1.66
C LEU A 15 -9.40 -5.39 -1.76
N HIS A 16 -8.94 -5.65 -2.98
CA HIS A 16 -7.62 -6.19 -3.25
C HIS A 16 -6.66 -5.05 -3.57
N VAL A 17 -5.53 -4.99 -2.86
CA VAL A 17 -4.45 -4.06 -3.15
C VAL A 17 -3.38 -4.75 -4.01
N PRO A 18 -2.70 -4.02 -4.90
CA PRO A 18 -1.66 -4.58 -5.74
C PRO A 18 -0.45 -5.01 -4.91
N LEU A 19 0.17 -6.12 -5.30
CA LEU A 19 1.39 -6.61 -4.68
C LEU A 19 2.60 -5.89 -5.27
N ILE A 20 3.46 -5.32 -4.44
CA ILE A 20 4.73 -4.76 -4.91
C ILE A 20 5.68 -5.90 -5.29
N THR A 21 6.26 -5.85 -6.49
CA THR A 21 7.19 -6.83 -7.05
C THR A 21 8.53 -6.20 -7.37
N GLN A 22 9.58 -7.02 -7.42
CA GLN A 22 10.89 -6.59 -7.90
C GLN A 22 10.87 -6.35 -9.42
N PRO A 23 11.85 -5.60 -9.98
CA PRO A 23 11.96 -5.33 -11.41
C PRO A 23 12.10 -6.57 -12.30
N ASP A 24 12.51 -7.71 -11.74
CA ASP A 24 12.62 -9.01 -12.42
C ASP A 24 11.31 -9.83 -12.40
N GLY A 25 10.21 -9.26 -11.87
CA GLY A 25 8.90 -9.91 -11.80
C GLY A 25 8.74 -10.88 -10.62
N HIS A 26 9.76 -11.05 -9.78
CA HIS A 26 9.63 -11.85 -8.56
C HIS A 26 8.83 -11.11 -7.49
N LYS A 27 7.96 -11.85 -6.79
CA LYS A 27 7.21 -11.33 -5.64
C LYS A 27 8.18 -11.01 -4.51
N LEU A 28 8.00 -9.89 -3.82
CA LEU A 28 8.57 -9.65 -2.50
C LEU A 28 8.01 -10.69 -1.52
N GLY A 29 8.64 -11.86 -1.48
CA GLY A 29 8.27 -13.01 -0.65
C GLY A 29 9.39 -13.36 0.30
N LYS A 30 9.02 -13.82 1.51
CA LYS A 30 9.85 -14.13 2.70
C LYS A 30 11.18 -14.89 2.50
N SER A 31 11.48 -15.38 1.30
CA SER A 31 12.79 -15.90 0.93
C SER A 31 13.82 -14.80 0.64
N TYR A 32 13.37 -13.56 0.38
CA TYR A 32 14.25 -12.42 0.22
C TYR A 32 14.14 -11.52 1.45
N ARG A 33 15.30 -11.31 2.10
CA ARG A 33 15.55 -10.43 3.25
C ARG A 33 15.04 -9.01 2.98
N SER A 34 13.72 -8.81 3.05
CA SER A 34 13.17 -7.46 3.11
C SER A 34 13.75 -6.85 4.39
N PRO A 35 14.60 -5.82 4.29
CA PRO A 35 15.17 -5.23 5.48
C PRO A 35 14.03 -4.80 6.40
N PRO A 36 14.20 -4.93 7.73
CA PRO A 36 13.19 -4.45 8.66
C PRO A 36 12.89 -2.98 8.36
N LEU A 37 11.62 -2.59 8.44
CA LEU A 37 11.27 -1.17 8.37
C LEU A 37 11.87 -0.50 9.60
N THR A 38 12.85 0.36 9.39
CA THR A 38 13.51 1.09 10.48
C THR A 38 12.72 2.36 10.78
N ALA A 39 12.61 2.70 12.07
CA ALA A 39 11.75 3.81 12.51
C ALA A 39 12.20 5.17 11.96
N ASP A 40 13.49 5.35 11.72
CA ASP A 40 14.08 6.53 11.09
C ASP A 40 13.64 6.71 9.62
N GLN A 41 13.21 5.64 8.96
CA GLN A 41 12.71 5.65 7.57
C GLN A 41 11.19 5.67 7.49
N ALA A 42 10.46 5.84 8.60
CA ALA A 42 9.02 5.71 8.62
C ALA A 42 8.30 6.69 7.67
N THR A 43 8.67 7.98 7.69
CA THR A 43 8.09 9.00 6.79
C THR A 43 8.27 8.62 5.31
N PRO A 44 9.50 8.42 4.77
CA PRO A 44 9.67 8.11 3.36
C PRO A 44 9.00 6.78 2.96
N LEU A 45 8.98 5.78 3.84
CA LEU A 45 8.30 4.50 3.59
C LEU A 45 6.77 4.65 3.51
N LEU A 46 6.17 5.48 4.36
CA LEU A 46 4.73 5.77 4.31
C LEU A 46 4.35 6.54 3.05
N LEU A 47 5.13 7.57 2.68
CA LEU A 47 4.90 8.32 1.44
C LEU A 47 5.00 7.40 0.21
N ARG A 48 6.00 6.51 0.20
CA ARG A 48 6.15 5.51 -0.85
C ARG A 48 4.94 4.55 -0.92
N ALA A 49 4.44 4.10 0.23
CA ALA A 49 3.24 3.25 0.28
C ALA A 49 1.99 3.98 -0.24
N LEU A 50 1.81 5.25 0.14
CA LEU A 50 0.71 6.09 -0.35
C LEU A 50 0.75 6.24 -1.87
N ARG A 51 1.92 6.50 -2.46
CA ARG A 51 2.08 6.58 -3.92
C ARG A 51 1.80 5.25 -4.61
N ALA A 52 2.26 4.13 -4.05
CA ALA A 52 1.94 2.80 -4.56
C ALA A 52 0.42 2.52 -4.55
N LEU A 53 -0.29 3.06 -3.56
CA LEU A 53 -1.75 2.98 -3.45
C LEU A 53 -2.48 4.05 -4.26
N GLY A 54 -1.78 4.82 -5.10
CA GLY A 54 -2.35 5.88 -5.92
C GLY A 54 -2.87 7.09 -5.14
N GLN A 55 -2.52 7.21 -3.85
CA GLN A 55 -2.95 8.33 -3.03
C GLN A 55 -2.16 9.59 -3.41
N PRO A 56 -2.77 10.79 -3.31
CA PRO A 56 -2.03 12.02 -3.50
C PRO A 56 -0.92 12.10 -2.44
N VAL A 57 0.23 12.65 -2.81
CA VAL A 57 1.34 12.89 -1.88
C VAL A 57 1.99 14.20 -2.29
N ASP A 58 2.06 15.14 -1.36
CA ASP A 58 2.71 16.42 -1.60
C ASP A 58 4.17 16.40 -1.18
N ALA A 59 5.02 17.16 -1.89
CA ALA A 59 6.47 17.20 -1.64
C ALA A 59 6.81 17.64 -0.22
N HIS A 60 6.05 18.57 0.37
CA HIS A 60 6.27 19.08 1.72
C HIS A 60 6.07 18.02 2.81
N MET A 61 5.37 16.92 2.52
CA MET A 61 5.16 15.84 3.48
C MET A 61 6.46 15.05 3.76
N ALA A 62 7.47 15.16 2.89
CA ALA A 62 8.77 14.53 3.09
C ALA A 62 9.51 15.07 4.32
N ASP A 63 9.25 16.32 4.69
CA ASP A 63 9.84 16.98 5.86
C ASP A 63 9.04 16.73 7.15
N GLY A 64 7.89 16.06 7.04
CA GLY A 64 6.99 15.78 8.14
C GLY A 64 7.34 14.50 8.93
N THR A 65 6.72 14.37 10.09
CA THR A 65 6.74 13.16 10.90
C THR A 65 5.85 12.08 10.29
N ALA A 66 6.14 10.82 10.59
CA ALA A 66 5.31 9.69 10.17
C ALA A 66 3.85 9.84 10.63
N GLN A 67 3.62 10.43 11.80
CA GLN A 67 2.28 10.66 12.34
C GLN A 67 1.48 11.70 11.54
N GLU A 68 2.15 12.76 11.07
CA GLU A 68 1.53 13.78 10.21
C GLU A 68 1.14 13.18 8.86
N VAL A 69 2.03 12.36 8.26
CA VAL A 69 1.74 11.64 7.02
C VAL A 69 0.54 10.70 7.17
N LEU A 70 0.46 9.94 8.28
CA LEU A 70 -0.68 9.06 8.54
C LEU A 70 -1.98 9.84 8.74
N THR A 71 -1.93 10.93 9.50
CA THR A 71 -3.09 11.80 9.77
C THR A 71 -3.62 12.40 8.47
N TRP A 72 -2.71 12.85 7.60
CA TRP A 72 -3.05 13.34 6.28
C TRP A 72 -3.65 12.23 5.41
N GLY A 73 -3.03 11.04 5.42
CA GLY A 73 -3.47 9.88 4.62
C GLY A 73 -4.88 9.41 4.99
N ILE A 74 -5.23 9.40 6.28
CA ILE A 74 -6.59 9.08 6.75
C ILE A 74 -7.60 10.11 6.22
N ARG A 75 -7.24 11.40 6.24
CA ARG A 75 -8.15 12.49 5.82
C ARG A 75 -8.43 12.46 4.31
N HIS A 76 -7.43 12.15 3.50
CA HIS A 76 -7.51 12.23 2.04
C HIS A 76 -7.67 10.87 1.35
N TRP A 77 -7.86 9.80 2.14
CA TRP A 77 -7.94 8.45 1.62
C TRP A 77 -9.04 8.30 0.57
N ASN A 78 -8.66 7.79 -0.60
CA ASN A 78 -9.61 7.41 -1.62
C ASN A 78 -9.27 6.04 -2.20
N ALA A 79 -10.06 5.03 -1.80
CA ALA A 79 -9.90 3.66 -2.27
C ALA A 79 -10.12 3.49 -3.78
N SER A 80 -10.81 4.41 -4.45
CA SER A 80 -11.00 4.33 -5.91
C SER A 80 -9.73 4.62 -6.70
N LEU A 81 -8.73 5.25 -6.08
CA LEU A 81 -7.44 5.58 -6.70
C LEU A 81 -6.45 4.41 -6.68
N ILE A 82 -6.75 3.35 -5.92
CA ILE A 82 -5.88 2.18 -5.84
C ILE A 82 -5.78 1.55 -7.23
N PRO A 83 -4.55 1.35 -7.76
CA PRO A 83 -4.36 0.77 -9.08
C PRO A 83 -5.04 -0.60 -9.21
N ARG A 84 -5.85 -0.78 -10.26
CA ARG A 84 -6.57 -2.03 -10.55
C ARG A 84 -5.67 -3.06 -11.25
N GLN A 85 -4.52 -3.32 -10.66
CA GLN A 85 -3.52 -4.27 -11.15
C GLN A 85 -3.20 -5.28 -10.05
N ARG A 86 -2.73 -6.47 -10.44
CA ARG A 86 -2.33 -7.49 -9.46
C ARG A 86 -1.00 -7.15 -8.81
N THR A 87 -0.12 -6.48 -9.54
CA THR A 87 1.25 -6.18 -9.11
C THR A 87 1.69 -4.78 -9.51
N ILE A 88 2.58 -4.16 -8.73
CA ILE A 88 3.30 -2.93 -9.08
C ILE A 88 4.80 -3.23 -8.97
N GLU A 89 5.57 -2.96 -10.02
CA GLU A 89 7.02 -3.02 -9.91
C GLU A 89 7.54 -1.91 -9.00
N GLU A 90 8.44 -2.24 -8.08
CA GLU A 90 9.05 -1.31 -7.13
C GLU A 90 9.66 -0.08 -7.83
N ALA A 91 10.31 -0.28 -8.98
CA ALA A 91 10.92 0.80 -9.76
C ALA A 91 9.91 1.83 -10.31
N ARG A 92 8.61 1.51 -10.33
CA ARG A 92 7.55 2.40 -10.80
C ARG A 92 6.93 3.24 -9.70
N ILE A 93 7.32 3.01 -8.45
CA ILE A 93 6.85 3.78 -7.29
C ILE A 93 7.85 4.92 -7.09
N ALA A 94 7.62 6.03 -7.81
CA ALA A 94 8.41 7.26 -7.70
C ALA A 94 8.21 7.94 -6.34
#